data_AF-A0A7S2QG26-F1
#
_entry.id   AF-A0A7S2QG26-F1
#
_cell.length_a   1.000
_cell.length_b   1.000
_cell.length_c   1.000
_cell.angle_alpha   90.00
_cell.angle_beta   90.00
_cell.angle_gamma   90.00
#
_symmetry.space_group_name_H-M   'P 1'
#
loop_
_entity.id
_entity.type
_entity.pdbx_description
1 polymer ?
#
loop_
_entity_poly.entity_id
_entity_poly.type
_entity_poly.pdbx_seq_one_letter_code
_entity_poly.pdbx_strand_id
1 'polypeptide(L)'
;CIGSWHPARVQFQVPRSGQLGYGHRTEINKKIYRIGKSAKEDPNSAMTENDLTEKGITPLGGFSHYGEVTQDWVMVKGCVMGCRKRLITMRKSLLPQVSRKATEKVELKFIDTASKFGHGRFQTSEEKAKFY
;
A
#
# COMPACT_ATOMS: atom_id res chain seq x y z
N CYS A 1 19.95 22.00 26.39
CA CYS A 1 20.30 21.36 27.68
C CYS A 1 20.05 19.85 27.57
N ILE A 2 20.94 18.98 28.07
CA ILE A 2 20.86 17.50 27.94
C ILE A 2 20.69 16.76 29.27
N GLY A 3 20.40 17.50 30.35
CA GLY A 3 20.20 16.96 31.70
C GLY A 3 20.43 18.02 32.78
N SER A 4 19.93 17.76 33.99
CA SER A 4 20.27 18.50 35.21
C SER A 4 21.68 18.14 35.69
N TRP A 5 22.23 18.88 36.67
CA TRP A 5 23.53 18.57 37.28
C TRP A 5 23.52 17.20 37.96
N HIS A 6 22.50 16.94 38.78
CA HIS A 6 22.29 15.64 39.42
C HIS A 6 21.05 14.98 38.80
N PRO A 7 21.12 13.72 38.35
CA PRO A 7 22.30 12.85 38.31
C PRO A 7 23.33 13.30 37.26
N ALA A 8 24.63 13.17 37.57
CA ALA A 8 25.74 13.61 36.72
C ALA A 8 26.01 12.65 35.54
N ARG A 9 24.96 12.33 34.80
CA ARG A 9 24.98 11.50 33.59
C ARG A 9 23.83 11.88 32.68
N VAL A 10 24.04 11.76 31.38
CA VAL A 10 22.97 11.91 30.39
C VAL A 10 22.04 10.71 30.50
N GLN A 11 20.74 10.96 30.62
CA GLN A 11 19.73 9.90 30.66
C GLN A 11 19.46 9.38 29.25
N PHE A 12 19.15 8.08 29.12
CA PHE A 12 18.84 7.47 27.83
C PHE A 12 17.57 8.03 27.17
N GLN A 13 16.67 8.63 27.97
CA GLN A 13 15.42 9.24 27.51
C GLN A 13 15.66 10.57 26.78
N VAL A 14 16.84 11.18 26.96
CA VAL A 14 17.19 12.44 26.30
C VAL A 14 17.35 12.19 24.81
N PRO A 15 16.60 12.89 23.93
CA PRO A 15 16.71 12.71 22.49
C PRO A 15 18.12 13.02 21.99
N ARG A 16 18.71 12.12 21.20
CA ARG A 16 20.02 12.26 20.58
C ARG A 16 19.95 11.86 19.11
N SER A 17 20.89 12.37 18.32
CA SER A 17 21.09 11.91 16.94
C SER A 17 21.51 10.43 16.91
N GLY A 18 21.13 9.73 15.86
CA GLY A 18 21.44 8.33 15.65
C GLY A 18 20.79 7.80 14.38
N GLN A 19 20.71 6.48 14.26
CA GLN A 19 20.07 5.82 13.13
C GLN A 19 18.58 6.19 13.03
N LEU A 20 18.17 6.74 11.88
CA LEU A 20 16.77 7.02 11.55
C LEU A 20 16.31 6.12 10.41
N GLY A 21 15.28 5.33 10.65
CA GLY A 21 14.72 4.38 9.67
C GLY A 21 15.35 2.99 9.74
N TYR A 22 14.79 2.06 8.94
CA TYR A 22 15.12 0.62 8.95
C TYR A 22 14.91 -0.09 10.30
N GLY A 23 14.20 0.52 11.25
CA GLY A 23 13.76 -0.16 12.47
C GLY A 23 12.67 -1.18 12.16
N HIS A 24 12.75 -2.36 12.77
CA HIS A 24 11.69 -3.37 12.70
C HIS A 24 10.40 -2.83 13.37
N ARG A 25 9.26 -2.98 12.70
CA ARG A 25 7.96 -2.45 13.14
C ARG A 25 6.85 -3.42 12.78
N THR A 26 5.82 -3.44 13.61
CA THR A 26 4.58 -4.18 13.36
C THR A 26 3.44 -3.18 13.30
N GLU A 27 2.76 -3.10 12.15
CA GLU A 27 1.50 -2.37 12.04
C GLU A 27 0.33 -3.34 12.18
N ILE A 28 -0.61 -3.03 13.05
CA ILE A 28 -1.76 -3.89 13.36
C ILE A 28 -3.04 -3.38 12.68
N ASN A 29 -4.02 -4.28 12.53
CA ASN A 29 -5.38 -3.97 12.07
C ASN A 29 -5.45 -3.29 10.68
N LYS A 30 -4.54 -3.67 9.78
CA LYS A 30 -4.60 -3.26 8.37
C LYS A 30 -5.63 -4.12 7.64
N LYS A 31 -6.69 -3.47 7.14
CA LYS A 31 -7.78 -4.16 6.43
C LYS A 31 -7.34 -4.52 5.02
N ILE A 32 -7.65 -5.73 4.60
CA ILE A 32 -7.49 -6.16 3.20
C ILE A 32 -8.75 -5.73 2.44
N TYR A 33 -8.55 -5.05 1.32
CA TYR A 33 -9.65 -4.58 0.47
C TYR A 33 -9.94 -5.55 -0.69
N ARG A 34 -8.90 -6.11 -1.29
CA ARG A 34 -9.02 -7.06 -2.39
C ARG A 34 -7.81 -7.97 -2.43
N ILE A 35 -8.04 -9.23 -2.80
CA ILE A 35 -6.99 -10.17 -3.18
C ILE A 35 -7.22 -10.42 -4.67
N GLY A 36 -6.25 -10.06 -5.50
CA GLY A 36 -6.32 -10.27 -6.93
C GLY A 36 -5.41 -11.41 -7.37
N LYS A 37 -5.77 -12.02 -8.49
CA LYS A 37 -5.00 -13.09 -9.11
C LYS A 37 -3.92 -12.55 -10.04
N SER A 38 -3.01 -13.44 -10.42
CA SER A 38 -1.97 -13.14 -11.40
C SER A 38 -2.57 -12.55 -12.67
N ALA A 39 -1.84 -11.64 -13.31
CA ALA A 39 -2.30 -10.99 -14.54
C ALA A 39 -2.55 -11.97 -15.70
N LYS A 40 -1.98 -13.18 -15.63
CA LYS A 40 -2.23 -14.26 -16.60
C LYS A 40 -3.56 -14.97 -16.36
N GLU A 41 -3.98 -15.07 -15.11
CA GLU A 41 -5.25 -15.72 -14.74
C GLU A 41 -6.41 -14.75 -14.83
N ASP A 42 -6.21 -13.51 -14.36
CA ASP A 42 -7.21 -12.45 -14.36
C ASP A 42 -6.59 -11.12 -14.82
N PRO A 43 -6.61 -10.85 -16.14
CA PRO A 43 -6.08 -9.60 -16.69
C PRO A 43 -6.90 -8.38 -16.24
N ASN A 44 -8.17 -8.59 -15.85
CA ASN A 44 -9.12 -7.53 -15.48
C ASN A 44 -9.31 -7.42 -13.96
N SER A 45 -8.30 -7.81 -13.18
CA SER A 45 -8.35 -7.85 -11.71
C SER A 45 -8.60 -6.50 -11.02
N ALA A 46 -8.46 -5.38 -11.73
CA ALA A 46 -8.79 -4.03 -11.24
C ALA A 46 -10.14 -3.49 -11.73
N MET A 47 -10.90 -4.25 -12.53
CA MET A 47 -12.29 -3.97 -12.87
C MET A 47 -13.19 -4.11 -11.63
N THR A 48 -14.33 -3.41 -11.60
CA THR A 48 -15.31 -3.50 -10.50
C THR A 48 -16.73 -3.56 -11.07
N GLU A 49 -17.72 -3.91 -10.27
CA GLU A 49 -19.12 -3.93 -10.73
C GLU A 49 -19.62 -2.55 -11.20
N ASN A 50 -19.09 -1.48 -10.62
CA ASN A 50 -19.44 -0.10 -10.99
C ASN A 50 -18.54 0.50 -12.07
N ASP A 51 -17.42 -0.13 -12.38
CA ASP A 51 -16.40 0.35 -13.33
C ASP A 51 -16.04 -0.78 -14.28
N LEU A 52 -16.69 -0.75 -15.45
CA LEU A 52 -16.60 -1.78 -16.50
C LEU A 52 -15.34 -1.66 -17.36
N THR A 53 -14.45 -0.72 -17.05
CA THR A 53 -13.19 -0.59 -17.79
C THR A 53 -12.31 -1.81 -17.52
N GLU A 54 -12.03 -2.58 -18.57
CA GLU A 54 -11.15 -3.74 -18.54
C GLU A 54 -9.70 -3.29 -18.28
N LYS A 55 -9.22 -3.54 -17.06
CA LYS A 55 -7.88 -3.12 -16.62
C LYS A 55 -7.33 -4.00 -15.51
N GLY A 56 -6.02 -4.20 -15.56
CA GLY A 56 -5.24 -4.84 -14.51
C GLY A 56 -4.78 -3.86 -13.43
N ILE A 57 -4.24 -4.37 -12.33
CA ILE A 57 -3.79 -3.54 -11.19
C ILE A 57 -2.55 -2.68 -11.49
N THR A 58 -1.77 -3.06 -12.51
CA THR A 58 -0.55 -2.34 -12.89
C THR A 58 -0.94 -1.02 -13.59
N PRO A 59 -0.54 0.15 -13.06
CA PRO A 59 -0.90 1.42 -13.67
C PRO A 59 -0.15 1.67 -14.98
N LEU A 60 -0.60 2.65 -15.76
CA LEU A 60 0.08 3.02 -17.02
C LEU A 60 1.55 3.39 -16.79
N GLY A 61 2.45 2.65 -17.43
CA GLY A 61 3.91 2.79 -17.27
C GLY A 61 4.49 2.02 -16.08
N GLY A 62 3.67 1.27 -15.33
CA GLY A 62 4.09 0.47 -14.18
C GLY A 62 4.17 1.25 -12.87
N PHE A 63 4.39 0.52 -11.77
CA PHE A 63 4.66 1.13 -10.48
C PHE A 63 6.06 1.72 -10.44
N SER A 64 6.17 3.00 -10.08
CA SER A 64 7.44 3.73 -9.97
C SER A 64 8.48 2.95 -9.14
N HIS A 65 9.67 2.72 -9.72
CA HIS A 65 10.77 1.90 -9.18
C HIS A 65 10.44 0.46 -8.77
N TYR A 66 9.28 -0.07 -9.16
CA TYR A 66 8.90 -1.47 -8.98
C TYR A 66 8.80 -2.18 -10.34
N GLY A 67 7.98 -1.65 -11.25
CA GLY A 67 7.62 -2.28 -12.51
C GLY A 67 6.18 -2.81 -12.46
N GLU A 68 5.96 -3.96 -13.07
CA GLU A 68 4.63 -4.55 -13.23
C GLU A 68 4.32 -5.57 -12.13
N VAL A 69 3.05 -5.73 -11.80
CA VAL A 69 2.56 -6.78 -10.91
C VAL A 69 2.04 -7.93 -11.77
N THR A 70 2.81 -9.03 -11.81
CA THR A 70 2.48 -10.19 -12.65
C THR A 70 1.86 -11.35 -11.86
N GLN A 71 2.03 -11.38 -10.54
CA GLN A 71 1.61 -12.47 -9.65
C GLN A 71 0.36 -12.07 -8.84
N ASP A 72 -0.16 -13.02 -8.06
CA ASP A 72 -1.21 -12.76 -7.06
C ASP A 72 -0.82 -11.59 -6.15
N TRP A 73 -1.79 -10.74 -5.84
CA TRP A 73 -1.56 -9.50 -5.11
C TRP A 73 -2.63 -9.24 -4.05
N VAL A 74 -2.26 -8.43 -3.06
CA VAL A 74 -3.15 -8.04 -1.96
C VAL A 74 -3.18 -6.52 -1.85
N MET A 75 -4.37 -5.94 -1.88
CA MET A 75 -4.58 -4.52 -1.63
C MET A 75 -4.90 -4.30 -0.16
N VAL A 76 -4.04 -3.54 0.51
CA VAL A 76 -4.11 -3.24 1.94
C VAL A 76 -4.51 -1.78 2.16
N LYS A 77 -5.35 -1.53 3.16
CA LYS A 77 -5.77 -0.18 3.54
C LYS A 77 -4.59 0.67 4.03
N GLY A 78 -4.34 1.77 3.35
CA GLY A 78 -3.38 2.80 3.75
C GLY A 78 -1.93 2.43 3.42
N CYS A 79 -0.98 3.03 4.14
CA CYS A 79 0.44 2.73 3.98
C CYS A 79 0.82 1.39 4.63
N VAL A 80 1.99 0.87 4.24
CA VAL A 80 2.66 -0.28 4.87
C VAL A 80 4.11 0.13 5.16
N MET A 81 4.67 -0.39 6.24
CA MET A 81 6.06 -0.10 6.60
C MET A 81 7.05 -0.51 5.52
N GLY A 82 8.01 0.37 5.25
CA GLY A 82 9.12 0.10 4.36
C GLY A 82 8.94 0.61 2.94
N CYS A 83 10.02 0.49 2.17
CA CYS A 83 10.03 0.92 0.78
C CYS A 83 9.47 -0.17 -0.14
N ARG A 84 9.15 0.24 -1.38
CA ARG A 84 8.89 -0.64 -2.52
C ARG A 84 9.95 -1.75 -2.60
N LYS A 85 9.58 -2.95 -3.08
CA LYS A 85 10.43 -4.16 -3.19
C LYS A 85 10.89 -4.78 -1.85
N ARG A 86 10.56 -4.20 -0.70
CA ARG A 86 10.86 -4.83 0.61
C ARG A 86 9.88 -5.96 0.88
N LEU A 87 10.40 -7.10 1.35
CA LEU A 87 9.58 -8.20 1.82
C LEU A 87 8.80 -7.79 3.07
N ILE A 88 7.51 -8.10 3.09
CA ILE A 88 6.60 -7.84 4.21
C ILE A 88 5.94 -9.14 4.62
N THR A 89 6.01 -9.46 5.92
CA THR A 89 5.32 -10.61 6.50
C THR A 89 3.93 -10.20 6.96
N MET A 90 2.90 -10.83 6.39
CA MET A 90 1.50 -10.63 6.81
C MET A 90 1.10 -11.71 7.80
N ARG A 91 0.38 -11.32 8.85
CA ARG A 91 -0.09 -12.22 9.91
C ARG A 91 -1.52 -11.87 10.27
N LYS A 92 -2.34 -12.88 10.57
CA LYS A 92 -3.69 -12.67 11.12
C LYS A 92 -3.62 -11.85 12.42
N SER A 93 -4.61 -10.99 12.66
CA SER A 93 -4.66 -10.20 13.88
C SER A 93 -4.72 -11.10 15.12
N LEU A 94 -4.06 -10.70 16.21
CA LEU A 94 -4.21 -11.37 17.52
C LEU A 94 -5.39 -10.80 18.30
N LEU A 95 -5.82 -9.60 17.94
CA LEU A 95 -6.89 -8.91 18.63
C LEU A 95 -8.23 -9.32 18.03
N PRO A 96 -9.25 -9.59 18.84
CA PRO A 96 -10.58 -9.91 18.34
C PRO A 96 -11.13 -8.73 17.53
N GLN A 97 -11.53 -8.99 16.28
CA GLN A 97 -12.01 -7.98 15.35
C GLN A 97 -13.54 -7.80 15.49
N VAL A 98 -13.97 -7.13 16.55
CA VAL A 98 -15.41 -6.98 16.90
C VAL A 98 -16.01 -5.64 16.46
N SER A 99 -15.19 -4.64 16.16
CA SER A 99 -15.69 -3.32 15.78
C SER A 99 -16.37 -3.34 14.40
N ARG A 100 -17.41 -2.52 14.21
CA ARG A 100 -18.12 -2.36 12.93
C ARG A 100 -17.16 -2.05 11.77
N LYS A 101 -16.14 -1.22 12.02
CA LYS A 101 -15.10 -0.88 11.03
C LYS A 101 -14.27 -2.08 10.61
N ALA A 102 -13.99 -3.00 11.54
CA ALA A 102 -13.23 -4.20 11.27
C ALA A 102 -14.06 -5.24 10.49
N THR A 103 -15.35 -5.38 10.82
CA THR A 103 -16.25 -6.39 10.22
C THR A 103 -17.00 -5.93 8.98
N GLU A 104 -16.95 -4.63 8.65
CA GLU A 104 -17.55 -4.08 7.42
C GLU A 104 -17.06 -4.84 6.18
N LYS A 105 -17.99 -5.22 5.30
CA LYS A 105 -17.68 -5.76 3.98
C LYS A 105 -17.22 -4.63 3.08
N VAL A 106 -16.08 -4.81 2.42
CA VAL A 106 -15.50 -3.79 1.52
C VAL A 106 -15.89 -4.13 0.10
N GLU A 107 -16.56 -3.18 -0.55
CA GLU A 107 -16.91 -3.23 -1.96
C GLU A 107 -16.26 -2.03 -2.64
N LEU A 108 -15.36 -2.30 -3.58
CA LEU A 108 -14.62 -1.27 -4.31
C LEU A 108 -15.41 -0.89 -5.56
N LYS A 109 -15.63 0.40 -5.77
CA LYS A 109 -16.35 0.94 -6.94
C LYS A 109 -15.44 1.39 -8.07
N PHE A 110 -14.17 1.63 -7.77
CA PHE A 110 -13.19 2.14 -8.72
C PHE A 110 -11.78 1.87 -8.20
N ILE A 111 -10.87 1.53 -9.11
CA ILE A 111 -9.44 1.40 -8.84
C ILE A 111 -8.70 2.30 -9.83
N ASP A 112 -7.90 3.22 -9.30
CA ASP A 112 -7.09 4.12 -10.10
C ASP A 112 -5.83 3.42 -10.62
N THR A 113 -5.77 3.30 -11.94
CA THR A 113 -4.69 2.69 -12.73
C THR A 113 -3.99 3.72 -13.61
N ALA A 114 -4.28 5.01 -13.41
CA ALA A 114 -3.56 6.07 -14.08
C ALA A 114 -2.08 6.09 -13.70
N SER A 115 -1.26 6.62 -14.61
CA SER A 115 0.18 6.67 -14.42
C SER A 115 0.57 7.39 -13.14
N LYS A 116 1.57 6.83 -12.43
CA LYS A 116 2.18 7.43 -11.24
C LYS A 116 3.47 8.20 -11.55
N PHE A 117 3.84 8.26 -12.82
CA PHE A 117 4.94 9.09 -13.31
C PHE A 117 4.36 10.44 -13.75
N GLY A 118 4.54 11.47 -12.93
CA GLY A 118 3.91 12.77 -13.14
C GLY A 118 2.43 12.76 -12.79
N HIS A 119 1.60 13.43 -13.60
CA HIS A 119 0.15 13.54 -13.38
C HIS A 119 -0.61 12.56 -14.27
N GLY A 120 -1.13 11.49 -13.68
CA GLY A 120 -1.98 10.51 -14.38
C GLY A 120 -3.32 11.11 -14.80
N ARG A 121 -3.66 11.01 -16.09
CA ARG A 121 -4.92 11.54 -16.68
C ARG A 121 -5.86 10.46 -17.21
N PHE A 122 -5.31 9.34 -17.67
CA PHE A 122 -6.05 8.25 -18.32
C PHE A 122 -5.87 6.97 -17.52
N GLN A 123 -6.89 6.12 -17.47
CA GLN A 123 -6.86 4.84 -16.78
C GLN A 123 -6.26 3.76 -17.68
N THR A 124 -6.55 3.80 -18.98
CA THR A 124 -6.05 2.83 -19.96
C THR A 124 -5.28 3.51 -21.09
N SER A 125 -4.47 2.72 -21.80
CA SER A 125 -3.79 3.17 -23.01
C SER A 125 -4.78 3.49 -24.12
N GLU A 126 -5.89 2.75 -24.19
CA GLU A 126 -6.97 2.97 -25.15
C GLU A 126 -7.67 4.31 -24.93
N GLU A 127 -7.97 4.68 -23.69
CA GLU A 127 -8.52 6.00 -23.36
C GLU A 127 -7.60 7.12 -23.83
N LYS A 128 -6.28 6.97 -23.61
CA LYS A 128 -5.29 7.94 -24.08
C LYS A 128 -5.24 8.02 -25.61
N ALA A 129 -5.29 6.88 -26.29
CA ALA A 129 -5.22 6.81 -27.75
C ALA A 129 -6.51 7.28 -28.44
N LYS A 130 -7.66 7.25 -27.76
CA LYS A 130 -8.91 7.83 -28.25
C LYS A 130 -8.99 9.34 -28.05
N PHE A 131 -8.29 9.86 -27.06
CA PHE A 131 -8.29 11.29 -26.74
C PHE A 131 -7.43 12.13 -27.69
N TYR A 132 -6.29 11.60 -28.14
CA TYR A 132 -5.37 12.24 -29.08
C TYR A 132 -5.49 11.63 -30.47
#